data_AF-A0A1I1V446-F1
#
_entry.id   AF-A0A1I1V446-F1
#
_cell.length_a   1.000
_cell.length_b   1.000
_cell.length_c   1.000
_cell.angle_alpha   90.00
_cell.angle_beta   90.00
_cell.angle_gamma   90.00
#
_symmetry.space_group_name_H-M   'P 1'
#
loop_
_entity.id
_entity.type
_entity.pdbx_description
1 polymer ?
#
loop_
_entity_poly.entity_id
_entity_poly.type
_entity_poly.pdbx_seq_one_letter_code
_entity_poly.pdbx_strand_id
1 'polypeptide(L)'
;MNYFTKTIMTSGITMLLSLSSMNVLAATPPSDTMSSSSGWQNLYIGNFTSYSSENDNSVGHHCHYSDPKFNLQFNKVDLNDGVGGTFIYMCGGNSTYKWNSKLNQTDARVTDIGFVIRGNKQSYSNIISECTAAYGGGPWFANLRDLNTEAGGDYIYLCYQTQPGKTPITKIKISASNDKTTSLNSCLQGTRKIVKNTKGSTADLNDGAGGKWISVCID
;
A
#
# COMPACT_ATOMS: atom_id res chain seq x y z
N MET A 1 -37.18 52.20 -13.97
CA MET A 1 -37.46 51.28 -12.85
C MET A 1 -36.71 51.82 -11.65
N ASN A 2 -37.44 52.21 -10.62
CA ASN A 2 -36.93 52.92 -9.45
C ASN A 2 -36.26 51.98 -8.43
N TYR A 3 -35.29 52.57 -7.74
CA TYR A 3 -34.48 52.15 -6.60
C TYR A 3 -35.10 51.19 -5.58
N PHE A 4 -34.24 50.36 -4.95
CA PHE A 4 -34.08 50.35 -3.48
C PHE A 4 -32.70 49.76 -3.10
N THR A 5 -31.79 50.63 -2.69
CA THR A 5 -30.57 50.26 -1.94
C THR A 5 -30.97 50.21 -0.47
N LYS A 6 -30.93 49.02 0.16
CA LYS A 6 -31.22 48.86 1.59
C LYS A 6 -29.93 48.96 2.39
N THR A 7 -29.65 50.16 2.91
CA THR A 7 -28.61 50.37 3.92
C THR A 7 -29.13 49.86 5.26
N ILE A 8 -28.54 48.79 5.78
CA ILE A 8 -28.76 48.35 7.17
C ILE A 8 -27.61 48.93 7.99
N MET A 9 -27.87 50.03 8.69
CA MET A 9 -27.02 50.45 9.81
C MET A 9 -27.41 49.60 11.03
N THR A 10 -26.54 48.66 11.39
CA THR A 10 -26.58 48.02 12.72
C THR A 10 -25.34 48.44 13.49
N SER A 11 -25.60 48.93 14.70
CA SER A 11 -24.66 49.44 15.69
C SER A 11 -23.49 48.48 15.91
N GLY A 12 -22.29 49.06 15.91
CA GLY A 12 -21.03 48.36 16.10
C GLY A 12 -20.93 47.61 17.42
N ILE A 13 -20.77 46.30 17.31
CA ILE A 13 -19.81 45.54 18.12
C ILE A 13 -18.98 44.76 17.10
N THR A 14 -17.82 45.32 16.73
CA THR A 14 -16.82 44.60 15.95
C THR A 14 -16.15 43.60 16.90
N MET A 15 -16.68 42.38 16.96
CA MET A 15 -16.02 41.29 17.65
C MET A 15 -14.79 40.89 16.81
N LEU A 16 -13.63 41.46 17.16
CA LEU A 16 -12.33 41.00 16.68
C LEU A 16 -12.07 39.62 17.29
N LEU A 17 -12.60 38.57 16.65
CA LEU A 17 -12.12 37.22 16.87
C LEU A 17 -10.71 37.16 16.32
N SER A 18 -9.70 37.38 17.18
CA SER A 18 -8.34 37.00 16.83
C SER A 18 -8.33 35.49 16.68
N LEU A 19 -8.26 35.00 15.44
CA LEU A 19 -7.84 33.64 15.15
C LEU A 19 -6.39 33.52 15.60
N SER A 20 -6.19 33.25 16.89
CA SER A 20 -4.96 32.66 17.35
C SER A 20 -4.78 31.39 16.52
N SER A 21 -3.68 31.33 15.79
CA SER A 21 -3.28 30.21 14.96
C SER A 21 -3.43 28.91 15.72
N MET A 22 -4.54 28.20 15.51
CA MET A 22 -4.67 26.81 15.90
C MET A 22 -3.66 26.05 15.06
N ASN A 23 -2.52 25.72 15.66
CA ASN A 23 -1.65 24.68 15.14
C ASN A 23 -2.45 23.38 15.19
N VAL A 24 -3.24 23.13 14.14
CA VAL A 24 -3.79 21.81 13.87
C VAL A 24 -2.56 20.95 13.60
N LEU A 25 -2.10 20.25 14.64
CA LEU A 25 -1.16 19.15 14.48
C LEU A 25 -1.82 18.19 13.50
N ALA A 26 -1.35 18.21 12.26
CA ALA A 26 -1.83 17.31 11.22
C ALA A 26 -1.68 15.88 11.77
N ALA A 27 -2.80 15.18 11.89
CA ALA A 27 -2.77 13.78 12.33
C ALA A 27 -1.80 13.03 11.43
N THR A 28 -0.89 12.27 12.03
CA THR A 28 0.02 11.42 11.28
C THR A 28 -0.81 10.49 10.40
N PRO A 29 -0.52 10.39 9.09
CA PRO A 29 -1.31 9.56 8.20
C PRO A 29 -1.30 8.10 8.68
N PRO A 30 -2.36 7.33 8.41
CA PRO A 30 -2.34 5.89 8.64
C PRO A 30 -1.12 5.30 7.91
N SER A 31 -0.25 4.70 8.70
CA SER A 31 0.89 3.94 8.21
C SER A 31 1.04 2.72 9.10
N ASP A 32 1.49 1.63 8.50
CA ASP A 32 1.71 0.40 9.21
C ASP A 32 2.99 -0.27 8.71
N THR A 33 3.68 -0.96 9.61
CA THR A 33 5.00 -1.56 9.35
C THR A 33 4.96 -3.04 9.73
N MET A 34 5.20 -3.87 8.73
CA MET A 34 5.44 -5.30 8.92
C MET A 34 6.93 -5.55 9.11
N SER A 35 7.32 -6.43 10.04
CA SER A 35 8.73 -6.75 10.31
C SER A 35 8.99 -8.24 10.49
N SER A 36 10.04 -8.78 9.89
CA SER A 36 10.50 -10.16 10.07
C SER A 36 11.97 -10.17 10.47
N SER A 37 12.32 -10.85 11.57
CA SER A 37 13.70 -10.94 12.04
C SER A 37 14.63 -11.72 11.10
N SER A 38 14.08 -12.59 10.25
CA SER A 38 14.81 -13.45 9.31
C SER A 38 14.46 -13.17 7.84
N GLY A 39 13.72 -12.08 7.61
CA GLY A 39 13.16 -11.71 6.32
C GLY A 39 11.97 -12.57 5.91
N TRP A 40 11.29 -12.20 4.82
CA TRP A 40 10.07 -12.87 4.37
C TRP A 40 10.38 -14.01 3.41
N GLN A 41 9.68 -15.14 3.49
CA GLN A 41 9.79 -16.18 2.45
C GLN A 41 8.82 -15.91 1.30
N ASN A 42 7.64 -15.38 1.61
CA ASN A 42 6.59 -15.12 0.64
C ASN A 42 5.87 -13.81 0.97
N LEU A 43 5.39 -13.15 -0.09
CA LEU A 43 4.47 -12.01 0.00
C LEU A 43 3.15 -12.36 -0.65
N TYR A 44 2.07 -11.91 -0.03
CA TYR A 44 0.70 -12.17 -0.44
C TYR A 44 -0.08 -10.87 -0.54
N ILE A 45 -1.04 -10.88 -1.47
CA ILE A 45 -2.06 -9.84 -1.60
C ILE A 45 -3.40 -10.56 -1.68
N GLY A 46 -4.34 -10.17 -0.83
CA GLY A 46 -5.65 -10.82 -0.71
C GLY A 46 -6.77 -9.82 -0.54
N ASN A 47 -8.00 -10.27 -0.83
CA ASN A 47 -9.20 -9.55 -0.43
C ASN A 47 -9.54 -9.91 1.00
N PHE A 48 -10.18 -8.96 1.66
CA PHE A 48 -10.74 -9.17 2.97
C PHE A 48 -12.22 -8.87 2.86
N THR A 49 -13.03 -9.91 2.95
CA THR A 49 -14.42 -9.75 3.39
C THR A 49 -14.36 -9.67 4.90
N SER A 50 -14.59 -8.48 5.48
CA SER A 50 -14.72 -8.34 6.92
C SER A 50 -15.83 -9.27 7.42
N TYR A 51 -15.49 -10.22 8.29
CA TYR A 51 -16.49 -10.88 9.13
C TYR A 51 -16.45 -10.16 10.47
N SER A 52 -17.36 -9.22 10.68
CA SER A 52 -17.57 -8.65 12.02
C SER A 52 -18.31 -9.68 12.85
N SER A 53 -17.64 -10.35 13.79
CA SER A 53 -18.38 -10.78 14.97
C SER A 53 -18.67 -9.52 15.78
N GLU A 54 -19.93 -9.14 15.89
CA GLU A 54 -20.44 -7.85 16.40
C GLU A 54 -20.02 -7.46 17.84
N ASN A 55 -19.18 -8.25 18.51
CA ASN A 55 -18.82 -8.07 19.92
C ASN A 55 -17.32 -7.87 20.19
N ASP A 56 -16.49 -7.69 19.16
CA ASP A 56 -15.07 -7.40 19.37
C ASP A 56 -14.69 -6.10 18.65
N ASN A 57 -14.35 -5.06 19.44
CA ASN A 57 -13.84 -3.79 18.93
C ASN A 57 -12.45 -3.93 18.27
N SER A 58 -11.91 -5.15 18.18
CA SER A 58 -10.86 -5.49 17.24
C SER A 58 -11.48 -5.91 15.90
N VAL A 59 -11.52 -4.99 14.94
CA VAL A 59 -11.73 -5.38 13.53
C VAL A 59 -10.53 -6.23 13.14
N GLY A 60 -10.69 -7.56 13.23
CA GLY A 60 -9.68 -8.54 12.87
C GLY A 60 -9.43 -8.48 11.36
N HIS A 61 -8.38 -7.78 10.96
CA HIS A 61 -7.91 -7.76 9.57
C HIS A 61 -7.24 -9.10 9.26
N HIS A 62 -8.00 -10.07 8.76
CA HIS A 62 -7.52 -11.43 8.57
C HIS A 62 -6.85 -11.68 7.21
N CYS A 63 -5.51 -11.73 7.16
CA CYS A 63 -4.81 -12.56 6.16
C CYS A 63 -5.10 -14.03 6.49
N HIS A 64 -6.37 -14.45 6.49
CA HIS A 64 -6.74 -15.80 6.90
C HIS A 64 -6.43 -16.76 5.76
N TYR A 65 -5.21 -17.29 5.75
CA TYR A 65 -5.11 -18.73 5.68
C TYR A 65 -5.31 -19.21 7.13
N SER A 66 -6.44 -19.84 7.44
CA SER A 66 -6.76 -20.41 8.77
C SER A 66 -5.88 -21.59 9.16
N ASP A 67 -4.77 -21.77 8.46
CA ASP A 67 -3.78 -22.75 8.80
C ASP A 67 -2.83 -22.13 9.83
N PRO A 68 -2.86 -22.57 11.10
CA PRO A 68 -2.00 -22.07 12.17
C PRO A 68 -0.50 -22.26 11.87
N LYS A 69 -0.14 -22.96 10.78
CA LYS A 69 1.24 -23.10 10.32
C LYS A 69 1.80 -21.83 9.67
N PHE A 70 0.99 -20.85 9.32
CA PHE A 70 1.47 -19.60 8.73
C PHE A 70 1.54 -18.51 9.79
N ASN A 71 2.75 -18.17 10.23
CA ASN A 71 2.99 -16.95 11.00
C ASN A 71 3.03 -15.77 10.03
N LEU A 72 1.85 -15.20 9.76
CA LEU A 72 1.68 -14.05 8.87
C LEU A 72 1.66 -12.74 9.66
N GLN A 73 2.37 -11.75 9.15
CA GLN A 73 2.12 -10.35 9.52
C GLN A 73 1.36 -9.67 8.39
N PHE A 74 0.51 -8.73 8.78
CA PHE A 74 -0.37 -8.01 7.89
C PHE A 74 -0.17 -6.51 8.05
N ASN A 75 -0.37 -5.80 6.94
CA ASN A 75 -0.48 -4.36 6.96
C ASN A 75 -1.96 -3.97 7.10
N LYS A 76 -2.26 -2.98 7.94
CA LYS A 76 -3.62 -2.44 8.15
C LYS A 76 -4.04 -1.38 7.13
N VAL A 77 -3.13 -0.94 6.26
CA VAL A 77 -3.44 0.03 5.21
C VAL A 77 -4.09 -0.71 4.05
N ASP A 78 -5.32 -0.31 3.74
CA ASP A 78 -5.99 -0.72 2.51
C ASP A 78 -5.24 -0.10 1.31
N LEU A 79 -4.84 -0.93 0.35
CA LEU A 79 -4.12 -0.53 -0.83
C LEU A 79 -5.00 0.19 -1.86
N ASN A 80 -6.32 0.30 -1.58
CA ASN A 80 -7.30 1.10 -2.32
C ASN A 80 -7.90 2.27 -1.50
N ASP A 81 -7.25 2.65 -0.39
CA ASP A 81 -7.83 3.59 0.58
C ASP A 81 -8.21 4.94 -0.07
N GLY A 82 -9.46 5.33 0.11
CA GLY A 82 -10.04 6.57 -0.40
C GLY A 82 -10.65 6.49 -1.81
N VAL A 83 -10.56 5.35 -2.50
CA VAL A 83 -11.18 5.17 -3.84
C VAL A 83 -12.44 4.31 -3.79
N GLY A 84 -12.57 3.43 -2.79
CA GLY A 84 -13.63 2.42 -2.71
C GLY A 84 -13.22 1.12 -3.42
N GLY A 85 -14.19 0.29 -3.79
CA GLY A 85 -13.92 -1.03 -4.37
C GLY A 85 -13.58 -2.08 -3.32
N THR A 86 -12.80 -3.09 -3.70
CA THR A 86 -12.45 -4.14 -2.76
C THR A 86 -11.28 -3.74 -1.87
N PHE A 87 -11.40 -4.00 -0.57
CA PHE A 87 -10.30 -3.86 0.36
C PHE A 87 -9.18 -4.86 0.03
N ILE A 88 -7.98 -4.34 -0.15
CA ILE A 88 -6.81 -5.12 -0.54
C ILE A 88 -5.67 -4.79 0.40
N TYR A 89 -5.02 -5.81 0.96
CA TYR A 89 -3.92 -5.63 1.89
C TYR A 89 -2.74 -6.50 1.52
N MET A 90 -1.55 -6.07 1.94
CA MET A 90 -0.32 -6.83 1.83
C MET A 90 -0.08 -7.65 3.09
N CYS A 91 0.33 -8.91 2.89
CA CYS A 91 0.71 -9.82 3.96
C CYS A 91 2.07 -10.45 3.67
N GLY A 92 2.81 -10.78 4.72
CA GLY A 92 4.13 -11.40 4.64
C GLY A 92 4.21 -12.56 5.62
N GLY A 93 4.84 -13.65 5.20
CA GLY A 93 4.90 -14.86 5.99
C GLY A 93 6.24 -15.57 5.94
N ASN A 94 6.61 -16.14 7.08
CA ASN A 94 7.65 -17.15 7.18
C ASN A 94 6.95 -18.50 7.16
N SER A 95 6.77 -19.05 5.96
CA SER A 95 6.17 -20.37 5.81
C SER A 95 7.20 -21.40 5.38
N THR A 96 7.41 -22.40 6.23
CA THR A 96 8.08 -23.65 5.84
C THR A 96 7.25 -24.46 4.83
N TYR A 97 6.00 -24.05 4.58
CA TYR A 97 5.08 -24.74 3.67
C TYR A 97 5.40 -24.42 2.21
N LYS A 98 5.77 -25.47 1.46
CA LYS A 98 6.00 -25.40 0.01
C LYS A 98 4.66 -25.34 -0.72
N TRP A 99 4.14 -24.14 -0.96
CA TRP A 99 2.91 -23.93 -1.76
C TRP A 99 3.00 -24.55 -3.15
N ASN A 100 4.21 -24.65 -3.69
CA ASN A 100 4.51 -25.35 -4.92
C ASN A 100 5.61 -26.38 -4.64
N SER A 101 5.34 -27.66 -4.88
CA SER A 101 6.33 -28.74 -4.74
C SER A 101 7.56 -28.55 -5.63
N LYS A 102 7.52 -27.63 -6.61
CA LYS A 102 8.65 -27.23 -7.45
C LYS A 102 9.54 -26.14 -6.86
N LEU A 103 9.12 -25.45 -5.82
CA LEU A 103 9.94 -24.48 -5.11
C LEU A 103 10.68 -25.23 -3.98
N ASN A 104 11.87 -25.74 -4.30
CA ASN A 104 12.87 -26.09 -3.28
C ASN A 104 13.42 -24.80 -2.65
N GLN A 105 12.56 -24.04 -1.96
CA GLN A 105 12.94 -22.90 -1.15
C GLN A 105 13.49 -23.42 0.18
N THR A 106 14.74 -23.89 0.20
CA THR A 106 15.36 -24.21 1.48
C THR A 106 15.84 -22.95 2.20
N ASP A 107 16.21 -21.87 1.52
CA ASP A 107 16.55 -20.60 2.18
C ASP A 107 16.24 -19.33 1.39
N ALA A 108 15.54 -19.44 0.25
CA ALA A 108 15.18 -18.25 -0.50
C ALA A 108 14.26 -17.37 0.34
N ARG A 109 14.58 -16.08 0.39
CA ARG A 109 13.79 -15.04 1.04
C ARG A 109 13.54 -13.94 0.02
N VAL A 110 12.49 -13.19 0.24
CA VAL A 110 12.14 -12.01 -0.56
C VAL A 110 13.24 -10.98 -0.36
N THR A 111 13.88 -10.61 -1.46
CA THR A 111 15.04 -9.71 -1.49
C THR A 111 14.74 -8.42 -2.23
N ASP A 112 13.67 -8.40 -3.03
CA ASP A 112 13.20 -7.19 -3.71
C ASP A 112 11.69 -7.22 -3.96
N ILE A 113 11.10 -6.04 -4.09
CA ILE A 113 9.70 -5.78 -4.42
C ILE A 113 9.65 -4.70 -5.51
N GLY A 114 8.76 -4.88 -6.48
CA GLY A 114 8.46 -3.91 -7.52
C GLY A 114 6.97 -3.85 -7.82
N PHE A 115 6.56 -2.83 -8.58
CA PHE A 115 5.18 -2.70 -9.08
C PHE A 115 5.18 -2.39 -10.56
N VAL A 116 4.38 -3.17 -11.29
CA VAL A 116 4.10 -2.95 -12.71
C VAL A 116 2.72 -2.30 -12.83
N ILE A 117 2.65 -1.15 -13.53
CA ILE A 117 1.41 -0.40 -13.73
C ILE A 117 1.06 -0.34 -15.22
N ARG A 118 -0.20 -0.61 -15.57
CA ARG A 118 -0.69 -0.63 -16.96
C ARG A 118 -2.12 -0.11 -17.06
N GLY A 119 -2.43 0.64 -18.11
CA GLY A 119 -3.81 1.05 -18.40
C GLY A 119 -4.73 -0.08 -18.88
N ASN A 120 -4.22 -1.31 -19.00
CA ASN A 120 -4.99 -2.48 -19.39
C ASN A 120 -4.52 -3.75 -18.67
N LYS A 121 -5.44 -4.71 -18.52
CA LYS A 121 -5.17 -6.00 -17.90
C LYS A 121 -4.12 -6.78 -18.69
N GLN A 122 -3.17 -7.36 -17.98
CA GLN A 122 -2.08 -8.14 -18.56
C GLN A 122 -2.15 -9.64 -18.23
N SER A 123 -1.47 -10.44 -19.06
CA SER A 123 -1.20 -11.85 -18.78
C SER A 123 -0.02 -12.02 -17.81
N TYR A 124 0.08 -13.18 -17.16
CA TYR A 124 1.20 -13.50 -16.26
C TYR A 124 2.57 -13.39 -16.93
N SER A 125 2.71 -13.96 -18.13
CA SER A 125 3.99 -13.93 -18.85
C SER A 125 4.43 -12.51 -19.16
N ASN A 126 3.49 -11.61 -19.49
CA ASN A 126 3.79 -10.21 -19.76
C ASN A 126 4.27 -9.51 -18.49
N ILE A 127 3.56 -9.67 -17.37
CA ILE A 127 3.95 -9.05 -16.10
C ILE A 127 5.33 -9.53 -15.65
N ILE A 128 5.62 -10.83 -15.71
CA ILE A 128 6.94 -11.36 -15.35
C ILE A 128 8.04 -10.81 -16.25
N SER A 129 7.80 -10.74 -17.57
CA SER A 129 8.75 -10.15 -18.51
C SER A 129 9.03 -8.69 -18.18
N GLU A 130 8.00 -7.95 -17.78
CA GLU A 130 8.12 -6.54 -17.41
C GLU A 130 8.81 -6.34 -16.06
N CYS A 131 8.50 -7.14 -15.04
CA CYS A 131 9.23 -7.12 -13.77
C CYS A 131 10.73 -7.32 -14.05
N THR A 132 11.06 -8.34 -14.88
CA THR A 132 12.44 -8.66 -15.25
C THR A 132 13.10 -7.50 -16.00
N ALA A 133 12.41 -6.89 -16.95
CA ALA A 133 12.95 -5.78 -17.74
C ALA A 133 13.12 -4.49 -16.91
N ALA A 134 12.21 -4.23 -15.98
CA ALA A 134 12.18 -3.00 -15.19
C ALA A 134 13.22 -3.00 -14.07
N TYR A 135 13.38 -4.14 -13.39
CA TYR A 135 14.17 -4.22 -12.17
C TYR A 135 15.48 -4.99 -12.35
N GLY A 136 15.62 -5.77 -13.41
CA GLY A 136 16.79 -6.60 -13.65
C GLY A 136 17.01 -7.66 -12.57
N GLY A 137 18.04 -8.50 -12.74
CA GLY A 137 18.47 -9.50 -11.76
C GLY A 137 17.48 -10.64 -11.52
N GLY A 138 17.97 -11.90 -11.51
CA GLY A 138 17.28 -13.11 -11.05
C GLY A 138 15.84 -13.38 -11.55
N PRO A 139 15.21 -14.48 -11.10
CA PRO A 139 13.81 -14.73 -11.39
C PRO A 139 12.93 -13.79 -10.57
N TRP A 140 11.99 -13.14 -11.25
CA TRP A 140 10.90 -12.39 -10.62
C TRP A 140 9.66 -13.26 -10.56
N PHE A 141 8.85 -13.04 -9.53
CA PHE A 141 7.52 -13.57 -9.37
C PHE A 141 6.53 -12.41 -9.39
N ALA A 142 5.31 -12.68 -9.83
CA ALA A 142 4.25 -11.68 -9.88
C ALA A 142 3.00 -12.20 -9.20
N ASN A 143 2.34 -11.34 -8.44
CA ASN A 143 0.95 -11.55 -8.07
C ASN A 143 0.06 -10.98 -9.18
N LEU A 144 -0.78 -11.83 -9.77
CA LEU A 144 -1.67 -11.47 -10.88
C LEU A 144 -2.89 -10.65 -10.46
N ARG A 145 -3.09 -10.51 -9.16
CA ARG A 145 -4.15 -9.69 -8.65
C ARG A 145 -3.84 -8.23 -8.94
N ASP A 146 -4.79 -7.56 -9.57
CA ASP A 146 -4.78 -6.11 -9.70
C ASP A 146 -5.07 -5.45 -8.34
N LEU A 147 -4.16 -4.59 -7.89
CA LEU A 147 -4.33 -3.85 -6.65
C LEU A 147 -5.50 -2.87 -6.72
N ASN A 148 -5.83 -2.33 -7.89
CA ASN A 148 -6.94 -1.40 -8.11
C ASN A 148 -8.26 -2.10 -8.48
N THR A 149 -8.39 -3.39 -8.18
CA THR A 149 -9.60 -4.16 -8.51
C THR A 149 -10.85 -3.47 -7.94
N GLU A 150 -11.85 -3.20 -8.79
CA GLU A 150 -13.11 -2.52 -8.47
C GLU A 150 -13.00 -1.03 -8.06
N ALA A 151 -11.80 -0.52 -7.80
CA ALA A 151 -11.54 0.91 -7.63
C ALA A 151 -11.48 1.64 -8.99
N GLY A 152 -11.10 0.93 -10.06
CA GLY A 152 -10.87 1.51 -11.39
C GLY A 152 -9.45 2.05 -11.55
N GLY A 153 -9.18 2.84 -12.60
CA GLY A 153 -7.84 3.37 -12.86
C GLY A 153 -6.90 2.38 -13.57
N ASP A 154 -5.60 2.50 -13.30
CA ASP A 154 -4.60 1.61 -13.88
C ASP A 154 -4.57 0.25 -13.16
N TYR A 155 -4.23 -0.80 -13.89
CA TYR A 155 -3.96 -2.12 -13.35
C TYR A 155 -2.57 -2.16 -12.72
N ILE A 156 -2.51 -2.53 -11.44
CA ILE A 156 -1.27 -2.50 -10.65
C ILE A 156 -0.96 -3.90 -10.13
N TYR A 157 0.22 -4.40 -10.46
CA TYR A 157 0.67 -5.75 -10.13
C TYR A 157 1.92 -5.72 -9.26
N LEU A 158 1.93 -6.51 -8.19
CA LEU A 158 3.11 -6.71 -7.35
C LEU A 158 4.09 -7.69 -8.00
N CYS A 159 5.32 -7.26 -8.17
CA CYS A 159 6.48 -8.09 -8.46
C CYS A 159 7.26 -8.32 -7.16
N TYR A 160 7.82 -9.51 -6.99
CA TYR A 160 8.80 -9.76 -5.93
C TYR A 160 9.86 -10.75 -6.39
N GLN A 161 11.03 -10.65 -5.80
CA GLN A 161 12.16 -11.52 -6.08
C GLN A 161 12.55 -12.30 -4.84
N THR A 162 12.86 -13.59 -5.01
CA THR A 162 13.45 -14.40 -3.95
C THR A 162 14.81 -14.93 -4.37
N GLN A 163 15.86 -14.68 -3.58
CA GLN A 163 17.22 -15.12 -3.90
C GLN A 163 17.90 -15.77 -2.68
N PRO A 164 18.37 -17.02 -2.77
CA PRO A 164 19.19 -17.63 -1.73
C PRO A 164 20.49 -16.85 -1.50
N GLY A 165 20.91 -16.71 -0.24
CA GLY A 165 22.19 -16.09 0.14
C GLY A 165 22.28 -14.57 -0.06
N LYS A 166 21.15 -13.91 -0.37
CA LYS A 166 21.05 -12.45 -0.44
C LYS A 166 20.40 -11.88 0.82
N THR A 167 20.71 -10.63 1.14
CA THR A 167 20.10 -9.93 2.27
C THR A 167 18.59 -9.84 2.03
N PRO A 168 17.77 -10.42 2.92
CA PRO A 168 16.34 -10.39 2.73
C PRO A 168 15.75 -9.06 3.19
N ILE A 169 14.60 -8.70 2.63
CA ILE A 169 13.78 -7.61 3.16
C ILE A 169 13.24 -8.06 4.51
N THR A 170 13.51 -7.26 5.53
CA THR A 170 13.05 -7.49 6.90
C THR A 170 11.95 -6.53 7.32
N LYS A 171 11.75 -5.41 6.62
CA LYS A 171 10.70 -4.44 6.94
C LYS A 171 9.98 -3.99 5.69
N ILE A 172 8.65 -3.96 5.76
CA ILE A 172 7.79 -3.36 4.74
C ILE A 172 6.91 -2.33 5.43
N LYS A 173 7.04 -1.07 5.05
CA LYS A 173 6.18 0.01 5.52
C LYS A 173 5.26 0.46 4.40
N ILE A 174 3.99 0.61 4.72
CA ILE A 174 2.98 1.16 3.81
C ILE A 174 2.39 2.40 4.45
N SER A 175 2.20 3.46 3.67
CA SER A 175 1.57 4.70 4.11
C SER A 175 0.53 5.17 3.10
N ALA A 176 -0.63 5.60 3.62
CA ALA A 176 -1.68 6.22 2.84
C ALA A 176 -1.95 7.63 3.35
N SER A 177 -1.90 8.64 2.47
CA SER A 177 -2.16 10.03 2.82
C SER A 177 -2.88 10.77 1.70
N ASN A 178 -3.75 11.73 2.05
CA ASN A 178 -4.32 12.66 1.06
C ASN A 178 -3.25 13.61 0.48
N ASP A 179 -2.10 13.73 1.13
CA ASP A 179 -0.97 14.52 0.66
C ASP A 179 0.18 13.62 0.16
N LYS A 180 0.56 13.83 -1.09
CA LYS A 180 1.65 13.10 -1.77
C LYS A 180 2.95 13.21 -0.98
N THR A 181 3.34 14.42 -0.59
CA THR A 181 4.62 14.67 0.08
C THR A 181 4.70 13.90 1.38
N THR A 182 3.62 13.89 2.16
CA THR A 182 3.50 13.18 3.42
C THR A 182 3.58 11.67 3.22
N SER A 183 2.82 11.11 2.26
CA SER A 183 2.92 9.67 1.95
C SER A 183 4.34 9.31 1.55
N LEU A 184 4.95 10.06 0.64
CA LEU A 184 6.32 9.79 0.19
C LEU A 184 7.36 9.97 1.30
N ASN A 185 7.20 10.92 2.22
CA ASN A 185 8.15 11.14 3.31
C ASN A 185 7.90 10.22 4.52
N SER A 186 6.92 9.32 4.45
CA SER A 186 6.63 8.37 5.51
C SER A 186 7.66 7.25 5.65
N CYS A 187 8.55 7.05 4.68
CA CYS A 187 9.58 6.00 4.78
C CYS A 187 10.46 6.20 6.00
N LEU A 188 10.82 5.09 6.63
CA LEU A 188 11.75 5.08 7.76
C LEU A 188 13.16 5.42 7.28
N GLN A 189 13.97 5.99 8.16
CA GLN A 189 15.40 6.14 7.88
C GLN A 189 16.01 4.76 7.63
N GLY A 190 16.81 4.64 6.57
CA GLY A 190 17.43 3.37 6.16
C GLY A 190 16.54 2.48 5.29
N THR A 191 15.31 2.89 4.95
CA THR A 191 14.51 2.22 3.93
C THR A 191 14.55 2.96 2.60
N ARG A 192 14.31 2.24 1.51
CA ARG A 192 14.10 2.81 0.17
C ARG A 192 12.64 2.70 -0.25
N LYS A 193 12.20 3.69 -1.03
CA LYS A 193 10.89 3.71 -1.68
C LYS A 193 10.88 2.72 -2.84
N ILE A 194 9.78 1.99 -3.02
CA ILE A 194 9.55 1.25 -4.25
C ILE A 194 9.13 2.22 -5.36
N VAL A 195 9.77 2.10 -6.51
CA VAL A 195 9.47 2.89 -7.72
C VAL A 195 8.71 2.04 -8.73
N LYS A 196 7.86 2.70 -9.52
CA LYS A 196 7.15 2.05 -10.63
C LYS A 196 8.14 1.60 -11.70
N ASN A 197 7.72 0.64 -12.53
CA ASN A 197 8.43 0.30 -13.75
C ASN A 197 8.48 1.45 -14.78
N THR A 198 7.73 2.54 -14.56
CA THR A 198 7.89 3.81 -15.26
C THR A 198 8.91 4.68 -14.53
N LYS A 199 10.03 4.98 -15.19
CA LYS A 199 11.15 5.74 -14.59
C LYS A 199 10.64 7.06 -13.99
N GLY A 200 10.92 7.27 -12.71
CA GLY A 200 10.86 8.58 -12.05
C GLY A 200 9.65 8.85 -11.14
N SER A 201 8.67 7.94 -11.06
CA SER A 201 7.53 8.11 -10.15
C SER A 201 7.53 7.04 -9.07
N THR A 202 7.46 7.46 -7.81
CA THR A 202 7.13 6.60 -6.68
C THR A 202 5.84 5.84 -6.96
N ALA A 203 5.78 4.57 -6.60
CA ALA A 203 4.61 3.72 -6.82
C ALA A 203 3.45 4.20 -5.94
N ASP A 204 2.69 5.18 -6.42
CA ASP A 204 1.32 5.40 -5.96
C ASP A 204 0.48 4.21 -6.38
N LEU A 205 -0.01 3.46 -5.40
CA LEU A 205 -0.77 2.24 -5.62
C LEU A 205 -2.25 2.50 -5.95
N ASN A 206 -2.68 3.76 -6.02
CA ASN A 206 -4.00 4.18 -6.51
C ASN A 206 -3.94 4.94 -7.86
N ASP A 207 -2.89 4.73 -8.65
CA ASP A 207 -2.67 5.50 -9.88
C ASP A 207 -3.86 5.39 -10.84
N GLY A 208 -4.36 6.55 -11.30
CA GLY A 208 -5.53 6.65 -12.17
C GLY A 208 -6.88 6.40 -11.49
N ALA A 209 -6.91 5.83 -10.28
CA ALA A 209 -8.12 5.55 -9.52
C ALA A 209 -8.53 6.74 -8.61
N GLY A 210 -7.53 7.48 -8.11
CA GLY A 210 -7.73 8.66 -7.26
C GLY A 210 -7.45 8.36 -5.78
N GLY A 211 -8.17 9.01 -4.85
CA GLY A 211 -8.06 8.69 -3.42
C GLY A 211 -6.72 9.10 -2.78
N LYS A 212 -6.25 8.29 -1.81
CA LYS A 212 -5.00 8.58 -1.09
C LYS A 212 -3.79 8.18 -1.92
N TRP A 213 -2.69 8.90 -1.71
CA TRP A 213 -1.36 8.52 -2.16
C TRP A 213 -0.86 7.36 -1.30
N ILE A 214 -0.68 6.20 -1.91
CA ILE A 214 -0.24 5.00 -1.21
C ILE A 214 1.18 4.67 -1.62
N SER A 215 2.10 4.63 -0.66
CA SER A 215 3.52 4.32 -0.92
C SER A 215 4.01 3.14 -0.09
N VAL A 216 4.96 2.40 -0.66
CA VAL A 216 5.61 1.25 -0.03
C VAL A 216 7.11 1.50 0.09
N CYS A 217 7.66 1.21 1.27
CA CYS A 217 9.07 1.29 1.57
C CYS A 217 9.59 -0.05 2.09
N ILE A 218 10.83 -0.41 1.73
CA ILE A 218 11.52 -1.61 2.19
C ILE A 218 12.93 -1.27 2.68
N ASP A 219 13.46 -2.03 3.62
CA ASP A 219 14.87 -1.92 4.04
C ASP A 219 15.88 -2.56 3.06
#